data_AF-A0A1H7Y7J5-F1
#
_entry.id   AF-A0A1H7Y7J5-F1
#
_cell.length_a   1.000
_cell.length_b   1.000
_cell.length_c   1.000
_cell.angle_alpha   90.00
_cell.angle_beta   90.00
_cell.angle_gamma   90.00
#
_symmetry.space_group_name_H-M   'P 1'
#
loop_
_entity.id
_entity.type
_entity.pdbx_description
1 polymer ?
#
loop_
_entity_poly.entity_id
_entity_poly.type
_entity_poly.pdbx_seq_one_letter_code
_entity_poly.pdbx_strand_id
1 'polypeptide(L)'
;MADGPLHSPAQDTPVSDVTHAASDLAAALTRVQAYLRATQHRYVSEDRWWQGFARLFMELEAQLCNPIALEIAVDQLLVRQGSTCWSIQRSRMAL
;
A
#
# COMPACT_ATOMS: atom_id res chain seq x y z
N MET A 1 -47.64 20.61 20.14
CA MET A 1 -47.54 19.16 19.92
C MET A 1 -46.13 18.91 19.40
N ALA A 2 -45.40 18.02 20.07
CA ALA A 2 -43.95 17.94 20.02
C ALA A 2 -43.40 17.29 18.73
N ASP A 3 -42.31 17.88 18.23
CA ASP A 3 -41.27 17.29 17.38
C ASP A 3 -41.00 15.82 17.72
N GLY A 4 -41.19 14.91 16.76
CA GLY A 4 -40.63 13.56 16.81
C GLY A 4 -39.26 13.57 16.12
N PRO A 5 -38.17 13.16 16.79
CA PRO A 5 -36.83 13.31 16.23
C PRO A 5 -36.60 12.39 15.03
N LEU A 6 -35.94 12.95 14.02
CA LEU A 6 -35.34 12.27 12.87
C LEU A 6 -34.48 11.08 13.36
N HIS A 7 -34.92 9.87 13.05
CA HIS A 7 -34.13 8.67 13.19
C HIS A 7 -33.04 8.69 12.10
N SER A 8 -31.89 9.28 12.41
CA SER A 8 -30.67 9.05 11.64
C SER A 8 -30.20 7.62 11.93
N PRO A 9 -30.05 6.74 10.93
CA PRO A 9 -29.31 5.50 11.15
C PRO A 9 -27.87 5.92 11.44
N ALA A 10 -27.47 5.82 12.71
CA ALA A 10 -26.06 5.85 13.07
C ALA A 10 -25.41 4.68 12.33
N GLN A 11 -24.75 4.99 11.21
CA GLN A 11 -23.79 4.09 10.60
C GLN A 11 -22.61 4.03 11.56
N ASP A 12 -22.72 3.15 12.55
CA ASP A 12 -21.60 2.59 13.28
C ASP A 12 -20.79 1.77 12.28
N THR A 13 -20.03 2.46 11.41
CA THR A 13 -18.93 1.84 10.69
C THR A 13 -17.96 1.42 11.79
N PRO A 14 -17.77 0.12 12.05
CA PRO A 14 -17.08 -0.34 13.24
C PRO A 14 -15.64 0.19 13.21
N VAL A 15 -15.30 1.01 14.21
CA VAL A 15 -13.97 1.61 14.40
C VAL A 15 -12.86 0.54 14.39
N SER A 16 -13.21 -0.71 14.71
CA SER A 16 -12.33 -1.89 14.61
C SER A 16 -11.87 -2.21 13.19
N ASP A 17 -12.72 -2.09 12.17
CA ASP A 17 -12.33 -2.37 10.77
C ASP A 17 -11.39 -1.30 10.21
N VAL A 18 -11.61 -0.04 10.59
CA VAL A 18 -10.76 1.09 10.17
C VAL A 18 -9.37 1.00 10.83
N THR A 19 -9.31 0.63 12.11
CA THR A 19 -8.03 0.46 12.81
C THR A 19 -7.27 -0.77 12.31
N HIS A 20 -7.96 -1.85 11.96
CA HIS A 20 -7.33 -3.02 11.35
C HIS A 20 -6.75 -2.71 9.97
N ALA A 21 -7.54 -2.10 9.08
CA ALA A 21 -7.06 -1.72 7.74
C ALA A 21 -5.89 -0.72 7.76
N ALA A 22 -5.88 0.21 8.73
CA ALA A 22 -4.75 1.12 8.93
C ALA A 22 -3.50 0.40 9.44
N SER A 23 -3.67 -0.58 10.32
CA SER A 23 -2.59 -1.43 10.84
C SER A 23 -1.97 -2.28 9.72
N ASP A 24 -2.79 -2.87 8.86
CA ASP A 24 -2.33 -3.71 7.75
C ASP A 24 -1.54 -2.88 6.73
N LEU A 25 -2.01 -1.67 6.41
CA LEU A 25 -1.28 -0.75 5.54
C LEU A 25 0.07 -0.36 6.16
N ALA A 26 0.13 -0.07 7.46
CA ALA A 26 1.38 0.24 8.14
C ALA A 26 2.36 -0.94 8.12
N ALA A 27 1.87 -2.17 8.30
CA ALA A 27 2.68 -3.38 8.20
C ALA A 27 3.21 -3.59 6.77
N ALA A 28 2.36 -3.40 5.76
CA ALA A 28 2.75 -3.49 4.35
C ALA A 28 3.83 -2.47 3.99
N LEU A 29 3.68 -1.21 4.41
CA LEU A 29 4.69 -0.17 4.20
C LEU A 29 6.01 -0.47 4.92
N THR A 30 5.95 -1.06 6.10
CA THR A 30 7.16 -1.51 6.82
C THR A 30 7.93 -2.56 6.00
N ARG A 31 7.21 -3.53 5.39
CA ARG A 31 7.81 -4.54 4.51
C ARG A 31 8.42 -3.93 3.24
N VAL A 32 7.72 -2.98 2.60
CA VAL A 32 8.25 -2.25 1.44
C VAL A 32 9.54 -1.52 1.79
N GLN A 33 9.55 -0.75 2.88
CA GLN A 33 10.75 -0.03 3.31
C GLN A 33 11.92 -0.97 3.61
N ALA A 34 11.66 -2.12 4.24
CA ALA A 34 12.68 -3.13 4.49
C ALA A 34 13.28 -3.67 3.18
N TYR A 35 12.45 -3.96 2.17
CA TYR A 35 12.91 -4.38 0.85
C TYR A 35 13.77 -3.29 0.17
N LEU A 36 13.31 -2.04 0.17
CA LEU A 36 14.06 -0.93 -0.42
C LEU A 36 15.44 -0.77 0.23
N ARG A 37 15.52 -0.82 1.57
CA ARG A 37 16.81 -0.77 2.28
C ARG A 37 17.70 -1.98 1.97
N ALA A 38 17.15 -3.19 1.95
CA ALA A 38 17.91 -4.41 1.70
C ALA A 38 18.49 -4.48 0.28
N THR A 39 17.84 -3.83 -0.68
CA THR A 39 18.24 -3.82 -2.07
C THR A 39 19.13 -2.65 -2.46
N GLN A 40 19.15 -1.57 -1.66
CA GLN A 40 19.99 -0.39 -1.89
C GLN A 40 21.49 -0.69 -2.00
N HIS A 41 21.98 -1.74 -1.33
CA HIS A 41 23.40 -2.13 -1.32
C HIS A 41 23.72 -3.33 -2.22
N ARG A 42 22.73 -3.91 -2.91
CA ARG A 42 22.96 -5.07 -3.79
C ARG A 42 23.10 -4.61 -5.22
N TYR A 43 24.20 -4.97 -5.87
CA TYR A 43 24.32 -4.90 -7.33
C TYR A 43 23.42 -5.97 -7.96
N VAL A 44 22.15 -5.61 -8.19
CA VAL A 44 21.20 -6.38 -8.99
C VAL A 44 20.94 -5.61 -10.27
N SER A 45 20.72 -6.29 -11.40
CA SER A 45 20.23 -5.61 -12.59
C SER A 45 18.89 -4.95 -12.29
N GLU A 46 18.64 -3.77 -12.87
CA GLU A 46 17.40 -3.00 -12.67
C GLU A 46 16.16 -3.88 -12.92
N ASP A 47 16.17 -4.70 -13.98
CA ASP A 47 15.07 -5.62 -14.30
C ASP A 47 14.80 -6.66 -13.20
N ARG A 48 15.86 -7.25 -12.63
CA ARG A 48 15.71 -8.23 -11.53
C ARG A 48 15.25 -7.57 -10.25
N TRP A 49 15.70 -6.35 -10.00
CA TRP A 49 15.23 -5.55 -8.87
C TRP A 49 13.74 -5.26 -9.00
N TRP A 50 13.29 -4.82 -10.18
CA TRP A 50 11.89 -4.57 -10.48
C TRP A 50 11.02 -5.83 -10.39
N GLN A 51 11.50 -6.97 -10.88
CA GLN A 51 10.82 -8.25 -10.74
C GLN A 51 10.59 -8.64 -9.28
N GLY A 52 11.61 -8.50 -8.43
CA GLY A 52 11.50 -8.77 -7.00
C GLY A 52 10.52 -7.81 -6.31
N PHE A 53 10.58 -6.54 -6.69
CA PHE A 53 9.70 -5.50 -6.15
C PHE A 53 8.24 -5.72 -6.55
N ALA A 54 7.98 -6.04 -7.82
CA ALA A 54 6.65 -6.33 -8.34
C ALA A 54 5.99 -7.52 -7.63
N ARG A 55 6.76 -8.58 -7.35
CA ARG A 55 6.27 -9.75 -6.60
C ARG A 55 5.88 -9.39 -5.17
N LEU A 56 6.73 -8.65 -4.46
CA LEU A 56 6.43 -8.17 -3.12
C LEU A 56 5.17 -7.30 -3.13
N PHE A 57 5.08 -6.38 -4.09
CA PHE A 57 3.95 -5.46 -4.17
C PHE A 57 2.62 -6.20 -4.38
N MET A 58 2.55 -7.14 -5.32
CA MET A 58 1.32 -7.92 -5.54
C MET A 58 0.95 -8.80 -4.33
N GLU A 59 1.94 -9.34 -3.61
CA GLU A 59 1.69 -10.10 -2.38
C GLU A 59 1.03 -9.23 -1.32
N LEU A 60 1.51 -7.99 -1.15
CA LEU A 60 0.95 -7.01 -0.22
C LEU A 60 -0.42 -6.49 -0.69
N GLU A 61 -0.58 -6.25 -1.99
CA GLU A 61 -1.83 -5.82 -2.61
C GLU A 61 -2.96 -6.83 -2.34
N ALA A 62 -2.67 -8.13 -2.45
CA ALA A 62 -3.63 -9.20 -2.19
C ALA A 62 -4.03 -9.34 -0.70
N GLN A 63 -3.23 -8.80 0.23
CA GLN A 63 -3.46 -8.85 1.68
C GLN A 63 -4.23 -7.63 2.19
N LEU A 64 -4.36 -6.56 1.40
CA LEU A 64 -4.97 -5.31 1.83
C LEU A 64 -6.38 -5.13 1.29
N CYS A 65 -7.29 -4.67 2.16
CA CYS A 65 -8.63 -4.22 1.74
C CYS A 65 -8.59 -2.98 0.84
N ASN A 66 -7.54 -2.15 0.93
CA ASN A 66 -7.38 -0.93 0.12
C ASN A 66 -6.02 -0.92 -0.61
N PRO A 67 -5.93 -1.54 -1.80
CA PRO A 67 -4.71 -1.60 -2.58
C PRO A 67 -4.26 -0.24 -3.13
N ILE A 68 -5.19 0.69 -3.35
CA ILE A 68 -4.89 2.05 -3.83
C ILE A 68 -4.09 2.83 -2.79
N ALA A 69 -4.43 2.67 -1.51
CA ALA A 69 -3.69 3.32 -0.42
C ALA A 69 -2.22 2.82 -0.36
N LEU A 70 -1.99 1.53 -0.62
CA LEU A 70 -0.64 0.98 -0.73
C LEU A 70 0.09 1.58 -1.93
N GLU A 71 -0.53 1.64 -3.11
CA GLU A 71 0.08 2.23 -4.31
C GLU A 71 0.54 3.67 -4.06
N ILE A 72 -0.35 4.54 -3.58
CA ILE A 72 -0.02 5.95 -3.32
C ILE A 72 1.15 6.08 -2.33
N ALA A 73 1.12 5.30 -1.26
CA ALA A 73 2.15 5.38 -0.22
C ALA A 73 3.50 4.81 -0.71
N VAL A 74 3.49 3.76 -1.52
CA VAL A 74 4.70 3.19 -2.14
C VAL A 74 5.31 4.16 -3.16
N ASP A 75 4.48 4.81 -3.98
CA ASP A 75 4.94 5.82 -4.93
C ASP A 75 5.67 6.98 -4.22
N GLN A 76 5.08 7.51 -3.15
CA GLN A 76 5.73 8.54 -2.32
C GLN A 76 7.06 8.09 -1.73
N LEU A 77 7.18 6.82 -1.31
CA LEU A 77 8.43 6.26 -0.79
C LEU A 77 9.51 6.20 -1.88
N LEU A 78 9.15 5.79 -3.09
CA LEU A 78 10.07 5.67 -4.21
C LEU A 78 10.54 7.04 -4.71
N VAL A 79 9.62 8.01 -4.83
CA VAL A 79 9.94 9.41 -5.17
C VAL A 79 10.94 9.99 -4.17
N ARG A 80 10.76 9.74 -2.87
CA ARG A 80 11.70 10.17 -1.82
C ARG A 80 13.09 9.55 -1.94
N GLN A 81 13.21 8.37 -2.53
CA GLN A 81 14.49 7.71 -2.78
C GLN A 81 15.13 8.11 -4.11
N GLY A 82 14.52 9.03 -4.86
CA GLY A 82 15.01 9.45 -6.17
C GLY A 82 14.72 8.44 -7.29
N SER A 83 13.93 7.40 -7.01
CA SER A 83 13.39 6.52 -8.06
C SER A 83 12.19 7.21 -8.69
N THR A 84 12.32 7.65 -9.93
CA THR A 84 11.25 8.24 -10.72
C THR A 84 10.55 7.18 -11.58
N CYS A 85 9.22 7.31 -11.70
CA CYS A 85 8.37 6.48 -12.55
C CYS A 85 8.23 5.02 -12.11
N TRP A 86 7.76 4.81 -10.89
CA TRP A 86 7.07 3.57 -10.57
C TRP A 86 5.60 3.67 -10.99
N SER A 87 5.10 2.64 -11.63
CA SER A 87 3.67 2.45 -11.83
C SER A 87 3.39 0.96 -11.70
N ILE A 88 2.20 0.61 -11.21
CA ILE A 88 1.72 -0.78 -11.25
C ILE A 88 1.89 -1.37 -12.66
N GLN A 89 1.76 -0.53 -13.70
CA GLN A 89 1.96 -0.92 -15.10
C GLN A 89 3.39 -1.42 -15.39
N ARG A 90 4.43 -0.82 -14.80
CA ARG A 90 5.82 -1.29 -14.92
C ARG A 90 6.05 -2.62 -14.19
N SER A 91 5.39 -2.80 -13.03
CA SER A 91 5.43 -4.04 -12.25
C SER A 91 4.75 -5.20 -12.99
N ARG A 92 3.65 -4.91 -13.70
CA ARG A 92 2.93 -5.88 -14.54
C ARG A 92 3.69 -6.30 -15.80
N MET A 93 4.53 -5.42 -16.36
CA MET A 93 5.38 -5.75 -17.51
C MET A 93 6.68 -6.48 -17.14
N ALA A 94 7.07 -6.46 -15.86
CA ALA A 94 8.28 -7.12 -15.37
C ALA A 94 8.10 -8.63 -15.13
N LEU A 95 6.86 -9.11 -15.03
CA LEU A 95 6.50 -10.53 -14.91
C LEU A 95 6.46 -11.22 -16.27
#